data_AF-A0A5B8M516-F1
#
_entry.id   AF-A0A5B8M516-F1
#
_cell.length_a   1.000
_cell.length_b   1.000
_cell.length_c   1.000
_cell.angle_alpha   90.00
_cell.angle_beta   90.00
_cell.angle_gamma   90.00
#
_symmetry.space_group_name_H-M   'P 1'
#
loop_
_entity.id
_entity.type
_entity.pdbx_description
1 polymer ?
#
loop_
_entity_poly.entity_id
_entity_poly.type
_entity_poly.pdbx_seq_one_letter_code
_entity_poly.pdbx_strand_id
1 'polypeptide(L)'
;MSDLKITDGILDELQSGLKSIVDQLRDSTHFSNDIGNLVGHDGLAGHVHDFASDWSVHRGKMIDGTTGIHDHVAVINTTFDKADKDLSKAFDAKPAKGNGGSTHGAH
;
A
#
# COMPACT_ATOMS: atom_id res chain seq x y z
N MET A 1 -10.43 -21.29 -1.72
CA MET A 1 -9.32 -20.32 -1.62
C MET A 1 -9.81 -19.08 -0.91
N SER A 2 -10.15 -19.20 0.38
CA SER A 2 -10.72 -18.08 1.15
C SER A 2 -9.65 -17.29 1.91
N ASP A 3 -8.53 -17.93 2.23
CA ASP A 3 -7.43 -17.34 3.01
C ASP A 3 -6.68 -16.24 2.23
N LEU A 4 -6.26 -16.54 0.99
CA LEU A 4 -5.60 -15.56 0.09
C LEU A 4 -6.49 -14.35 -0.23
N LYS A 5 -7.80 -14.55 -0.40
CA LYS A 5 -8.77 -13.47 -0.64
C LYS A 5 -8.97 -12.54 0.58
N ILE A 6 -8.86 -13.09 1.79
CA ILE A 6 -8.94 -12.28 3.02
C ILE A 6 -7.67 -11.44 3.17
N THR A 7 -6.50 -11.99 2.84
CA THR A 7 -5.23 -11.25 2.87
C THR A 7 -5.20 -10.10 1.86
N ASP A 8 -5.79 -10.28 0.67
CA ASP A 8 -5.87 -9.27 -0.39
C ASP A 8 -6.61 -8.00 0.07
N GLY A 9 -7.78 -8.17 0.72
CA GLY A 9 -8.55 -7.05 1.26
C GLY A 9 -7.83 -6.26 2.37
N ILE A 10 -7.01 -6.94 3.18
CA ILE A 10 -6.21 -6.30 4.24
C ILE A 10 -5.04 -5.50 3.63
N LEU A 11 -4.41 -6.03 2.57
CA LEU A 11 -3.32 -5.35 1.88
C LEU A 11 -3.80 -4.10 1.14
N ASP A 12 -4.95 -4.17 0.49
CA ASP A 12 -5.58 -3.02 -0.18
C ASP A 12 -5.95 -1.91 0.83
N GLU A 13 -6.52 -2.28 1.97
CA GLU A 13 -6.87 -1.33 3.03
C GLU A 13 -5.62 -0.66 3.63
N LEU A 14 -4.56 -1.45 3.85
CA LEU A 14 -3.27 -0.93 4.30
C LEU A 14 -2.66 0.03 3.27
N GLN A 15 -2.69 -0.32 1.99
CA GLN A 15 -2.17 0.51 0.91
C GLN A 15 -2.92 1.84 0.82
N SER A 16 -4.25 1.80 0.89
CA SER A 16 -5.11 2.99 0.93
C SER A 16 -4.82 3.88 2.15
N GLY A 17 -4.66 3.28 3.33
CA GLY A 17 -4.30 3.98 4.56
C GLY A 17 -2.95 4.69 4.48
N LEU A 18 -1.92 4.00 3.98
CA LEU A 18 -0.58 4.57 3.78
C LEU A 18 -0.61 5.73 2.78
N LYS A 19 -1.36 5.58 1.69
CA LYS A 19 -1.57 6.66 0.71
C LYS A 19 -2.25 7.88 1.35
N SER A 20 -3.29 7.67 2.14
CA SER A 20 -3.99 8.76 2.85
C SER A 20 -3.05 9.51 3.80
N ILE A 21 -2.17 8.81 4.52
CA ILE A 21 -1.16 9.43 5.39
C ILE A 21 -0.19 10.27 4.56
N VAL A 22 0.32 9.76 3.44
CA VAL A 22 1.21 10.51 2.54
C VAL A 22 0.53 11.77 2.00
N ASP A 23 -0.74 11.66 1.59
CA ASP A 23 -1.49 12.79 1.05
C ASP A 23 -1.73 13.87 2.13
N GLN A 24 -2.13 13.47 3.35
CA GLN A 24 -2.28 14.40 4.48
C GLN A 24 -0.97 15.08 4.87
N LEU A 25 0.14 14.33 4.87
CA LEU A 25 1.45 14.92 5.05
C LEU A 25 1.70 15.92 3.93
N ARG A 26 1.49 15.57 2.64
CA ARG A 26 1.66 16.47 1.48
C ARG A 26 0.84 17.76 1.54
N ASP A 27 -0.32 17.76 2.17
CA ASP A 27 -1.15 18.97 2.28
C ASP A 27 -0.70 19.94 3.39
N SER A 28 0.09 19.48 4.37
CA SER A 28 0.58 20.29 5.51
C SER A 28 1.61 21.39 5.14
N THR A 29 1.82 21.69 3.86
CA THR A 29 2.93 22.53 3.35
C THR A 29 2.79 24.04 3.67
N HIS A 30 1.63 24.52 4.13
CA HIS A 30 1.33 25.95 4.18
C HIS A 30 1.57 26.66 5.53
N PHE A 31 2.10 25.99 6.55
CA PHE A 31 2.10 26.55 7.92
C PHE A 31 3.12 27.68 8.16
N SER A 32 4.22 27.73 7.42
CA SER A 32 5.44 28.40 7.88
C SER A 32 5.63 29.85 7.44
N ASN A 33 5.54 30.10 6.13
CA ASN A 33 5.80 31.44 5.57
C ASN A 33 4.71 32.46 5.94
N ASP A 34 3.48 31.99 6.16
CA ASP A 34 2.35 32.88 6.48
C ASP A 34 2.36 33.28 7.96
N ILE A 35 2.73 32.36 8.88
CA ILE A 35 2.63 32.62 10.33
C ILE A 35 3.78 33.48 10.84
N GLY A 36 5.00 33.33 10.32
CA GLY A 36 6.16 34.13 10.76
C GLY A 36 5.96 35.64 10.60
N ASN A 37 5.23 36.05 9.55
CA ASN A 37 4.89 37.45 9.30
C ASN A 37 3.71 37.96 10.16
N LEU A 38 2.93 37.07 10.77
CA LEU A 38 1.74 37.39 11.57
C LEU A 38 2.05 37.59 13.05
N VAL A 39 3.13 37.01 13.59
CA VAL A 39 3.43 37.04 15.03
C VAL A 39 3.98 38.38 15.56
N GLY A 40 4.36 39.32 14.68
CA GLY A 40 4.64 40.72 15.04
C GLY A 40 5.81 40.97 16.02
N HIS A 41 6.57 39.94 16.39
CA HIS A 41 7.70 39.99 17.31
C HIS A 41 8.86 39.17 16.75
N ASP A 42 10.00 39.82 16.47
CA ASP A 42 11.14 39.23 15.74
C ASP A 42 11.66 37.93 16.38
N GLY A 43 11.70 37.87 17.73
CA GLY A 43 12.13 36.65 18.43
C GLY A 43 11.16 35.48 18.26
N LEU A 44 9.85 35.74 18.15
CA LEU A 44 8.86 34.69 17.93
C LEU A 44 8.80 34.28 16.47
N ALA A 45 9.00 35.23 15.54
CA ALA A 45 9.12 34.95 14.11
C ALA A 45 10.30 33.99 13.82
N GLY A 46 11.44 34.18 14.48
CA GLY A 46 12.58 33.26 14.38
C GLY A 46 12.24 31.83 14.81
N HIS A 47 11.63 31.66 15.99
CA HIS A 47 11.21 30.34 16.47
C HIS A 47 10.17 29.66 15.58
N VAL A 48 9.22 30.42 15.02
CA VAL A 48 8.25 29.89 14.05
C VAL A 48 8.94 29.43 12.77
N HIS A 49 9.94 30.18 12.29
CA HIS A 49 10.73 29.82 11.13
C HIS A 49 11.58 28.55 11.35
N ASP A 50 12.22 28.44 12.52
CA ASP A 50 13.01 27.26 12.88
C ASP A 50 12.13 26.01 12.98
N PHE A 51 11.01 26.12 13.71
CA PHE A 51 10.01 25.04 13.79
C PHE A 51 9.51 24.62 12.41
N ALA A 52 9.22 25.59 11.55
CA ALA A 52 8.78 25.35 10.19
C ALA A 52 9.80 24.58 9.35
N SER A 53 11.08 24.97 9.44
CA SER A 53 12.18 24.30 8.75
C SER A 53 12.31 22.86 9.24
N ASP A 54 12.35 22.67 10.55
CA ASP A 54 12.45 21.34 11.17
C ASP A 54 11.23 20.47 10.82
N TRP A 55 10.03 21.04 10.88
CA TRP A 55 8.81 20.35 10.47
C TRP A 55 8.89 19.88 9.02
N SER A 56 9.34 20.73 8.10
CA SER A 56 9.50 20.38 6.69
C SER A 56 10.45 19.19 6.51
N VAL A 57 11.59 19.19 7.20
CA VAL A 57 12.57 18.08 7.17
C VAL A 57 11.97 16.78 7.72
N HIS A 58 11.36 16.83 8.91
CA HIS A 58 10.78 15.64 9.53
C HIS A 58 9.63 15.07 8.71
N ARG A 59 8.80 15.94 8.15
CA ARG A 59 7.71 15.59 7.24
C ARG A 59 8.20 14.93 5.97
N GLY A 60 9.27 15.43 5.36
CA GLY A 60 9.92 14.77 4.23
C GLY A 60 10.31 13.33 4.55
N LYS A 61 10.97 13.11 5.70
CA LYS A 61 11.34 11.77 6.17
C LYS A 61 10.13 10.86 6.40
N MET A 62 9.03 11.40 6.95
CA MET A 62 7.79 10.63 7.13
C MET A 62 7.18 10.24 5.78
N ILE A 63 7.12 11.16 4.81
CA ILE A 63 6.64 10.88 3.46
C ILE A 63 7.47 9.76 2.81
N ASP A 64 8.80 9.87 2.87
CA ASP A 64 9.70 8.88 2.28
C ASP A 64 9.53 7.50 2.94
N GLY A 65 9.47 7.45 4.27
CA GLY A 65 9.26 6.21 5.01
C GLY A 65 7.91 5.56 4.71
N THR A 66 6.82 6.33 4.74
CA THR A 66 5.47 5.81 4.44
C THR A 66 5.34 5.37 2.99
N THR A 67 5.95 6.09 2.05
CA THR A 67 6.00 5.68 0.63
C THR A 67 6.76 4.38 0.46
N GLY A 68 7.90 4.20 1.14
CA GLY A 68 8.64 2.94 1.12
C GLY A 68 7.82 1.76 1.61
N ILE A 69 7.07 1.93 2.71
CA ILE A 69 6.16 0.88 3.22
C ILE A 69 5.05 0.59 2.20
N HIS A 70 4.44 1.62 1.62
CA HIS A 70 3.41 1.49 0.59
C HIS A 70 3.91 0.66 -0.60
N ASP A 71 5.11 0.93 -1.09
CA ASP A 71 5.69 0.24 -2.23
C ASP A 71 6.01 -1.23 -1.91
N HIS A 72 6.49 -1.52 -0.70
CA HIS A 72 6.67 -2.90 -0.24
C HIS A 72 5.35 -3.67 -0.17
N VAL A 73 4.28 -3.03 0.33
CA VAL A 73 2.94 -3.62 0.37
C VAL A 73 2.43 -3.92 -1.05
N ALA A 74 2.63 -3.00 -2.00
CA ALA A 74 2.25 -3.21 -3.40
C ALA A 74 3.01 -4.38 -4.06
N VAL A 75 4.30 -4.54 -3.75
CA VAL A 75 5.10 -5.70 -4.22
C VAL A 75 4.61 -7.00 -3.62
N ILE A 76 4.29 -7.01 -2.32
CA ILE A 76 3.72 -8.18 -1.64
C ILE A 76 2.39 -8.55 -2.30
N ASN A 77 1.51 -7.57 -2.52
CA ASN A 77 0.21 -7.83 -3.15
C ASN A 77 0.38 -8.44 -4.54
N THR A 78 1.19 -7.81 -5.39
CA THR A 78 1.51 -8.33 -6.75
C THR A 78 2.02 -9.78 -6.73
N THR A 79 2.80 -10.14 -5.70
CA THR A 79 3.35 -11.50 -5.56
C THR A 79 2.28 -12.52 -5.20
N PHE A 80 1.40 -12.20 -4.25
CA PHE A 80 0.25 -13.05 -3.90
C PHE A 80 -0.69 -13.22 -5.08
N ASP A 81 -0.95 -12.13 -5.80
CA ASP A 81 -1.83 -12.09 -6.95
C ASP A 81 -1.33 -12.98 -8.11
N LYS A 82 0.00 -13.04 -8.29
CA LYS A 82 0.64 -13.97 -9.22
C LYS A 82 0.52 -15.42 -8.74
N ALA A 83 0.76 -15.67 -7.46
CA ALA A 83 0.67 -17.01 -6.88
C ALA A 83 -0.74 -17.59 -7.01
N ASP A 84 -1.79 -16.78 -6.79
CA ASP A 84 -3.18 -17.19 -6.95
C ASP A 84 -3.51 -17.56 -8.41
N LYS A 85 -3.07 -16.73 -9.36
CA LYS A 85 -3.24 -17.00 -10.80
C LYS A 85 -2.55 -18.29 -11.23
N ASP A 86 -1.35 -18.56 -10.73
CA ASP A 86 -0.61 -19.77 -11.08
C ASP A 86 -1.24 -21.02 -10.43
N LEU A 87 -1.78 -20.91 -9.21
CA LEU A 87 -2.52 -21.97 -8.56
C LEU A 87 -3.84 -22.28 -9.30
N SER A 88 -4.61 -21.26 -9.70
CA SER A 88 -5.84 -21.44 -10.50
C SER A 88 -5.55 -22.19 -11.79
N LYS A 89 -4.53 -21.78 -12.54
CA LYS A 89 -4.12 -22.47 -13.77
C LYS A 89 -3.77 -23.94 -13.53
N ALA A 90 -3.11 -24.26 -12.42
CA ALA A 90 -2.76 -25.64 -12.08
C ALA A 90 -4.01 -26.50 -11.80
N PHE A 91 -5.06 -25.91 -11.21
CA PHE A 91 -6.35 -26.58 -11.01
C PHE A 91 -7.12 -26.74 -12.33
N ASP A 92 -7.17 -25.70 -13.16
CA ASP A 92 -7.87 -25.71 -14.46
C ASP A 92 -7.18 -26.63 -15.49
N ALA A 93 -5.86 -26.76 -15.42
CA ALA A 93 -5.06 -27.64 -16.28
C ALA A 93 -5.20 -29.13 -15.93
N LYS A 94 -6.05 -29.51 -14.97
CA LYS A 94 -6.34 -30.91 -14.63
C LYS A 94 -7.65 -31.38 -15.30
N PRO A 95 -7.65 -31.82 -16.57
CA PRO A 95 -8.81 -32.51 -17.12
C PRO A 95 -8.95 -33.90 -16.47
N ALA A 96 -10.20 -34.26 -16.18
CA ALA A 96 -10.62 -35.53 -15.63
C ALA A 96 -10.05 -36.72 -16.43
N LYS A 97 -9.05 -37.41 -15.87
CA LYS A 97 -8.75 -38.79 -16.27
C LYS A 97 -9.60 -39.72 -15.40
N GLY A 98 -10.88 -39.78 -15.73
CA GLY A 98 -11.87 -40.57 -15.03
C GLY A 98 -12.99 -41.01 -15.98
N ASN A 99 -12.86 -42.25 -16.45
CA ASN A 99 -13.93 -43.14 -16.91
C ASN A 99 -14.33 -43.08 -18.40
N GLY A 100 -13.88 -44.10 -19.14
CA GLY A 100 -14.35 -44.45 -20.47
C GLY A 100 -14.36 -45.98 -20.66
N GLY A 101 -15.38 -46.63 -20.10
CA GLY A 101 -16.07 -47.78 -20.70
C GLY A 101 -15.41 -49.15 -20.67
N SER A 102 -15.91 -50.03 -19.81
CA SER A 102 -15.79 -51.49 -19.92
C SER A 102 -16.24 -51.98 -21.31
N THR A 103 -15.34 -52.66 -22.02
CA THR A 103 -15.60 -53.54 -23.17
C THR A 103 -15.00 -54.90 -22.81
N HIS A 104 -15.60 -56.08 -22.94
CA HIS A 104 -16.81 -56.55 -23.62
C HIS A 104 -17.06 -57.96 -23.07
N GLY A 105 -18.29 -58.26 -22.67
CA GLY A 105 -18.75 -59.62 -22.38
C GLY A 105 -20.13 -59.80 -22.98
N ALA A 106 -20.20 -60.42 -24.16
CA ALA A 106 -21.38 -61.14 -24.66
C ALA A 106 -20.97 -61.97 -25.90
N HIS A 107 -21.34 -63.25 -25.87
CA HIS A 107 -21.28 -64.30 -26.90
C HIS A 107 -20.00 -65.14 -27.01
#